data_AF-A0A820WEM4-F1
#
_entry.id   AF-A0A820WEM4-F1
#
_cell.length_a   1.000
_cell.length_b   1.000
_cell.length_c   1.000
_cell.angle_alpha   90.00
_cell.angle_beta   90.00
_cell.angle_gamma   90.00
#
_symmetry.space_group_name_H-M   'P 1'
#
loop_
_entity.id
_entity.type
_entity.pdbx_description
1 polymer ?
#
loop_
_entity_poly.entity_id
_entity_poly.type
_entity_poly.pdbx_seq_one_letter_code
_entity_poly.pdbx_strand_id
1 'polypeptide(L)'
;MPRTYDEELKFIERINNHCWRIKKGFVPNMNVEGIFYVNSHLEKLMFEELETATRFGGIGGFLPGMKQIANVAALPGIVGRSVGLPDVHSGYGFAIGNMAAFDYNDPKAIVSPGGVGFDINCGVRLLRTNLTEKDVQPMKEQLAQSMFDHIPVGVGSKGVIPMNAKDLEEALEMGMDWSLREGYSWAEDKEHCEEYGRMLQADPTKVSQRAKKRGLPQLGTLGAGNHYAEIQIVDEIYDRFAAGKMGIDFKGQVCVMIHCGSRGLGHQVATDALVAMEKAMKR
;
A
#
# COMPACT_ATOMS: atom_id res chain seq x y z
N MET A 1 30.68 5.96 -16.35
CA MET A 1 29.68 6.47 -17.31
C MET A 1 28.39 5.69 -17.09
N PRO A 2 27.21 6.30 -17.30
CA PRO A 2 25.95 5.55 -17.30
C PRO A 2 26.00 4.44 -18.36
N ARG A 3 25.46 3.26 -18.06
CA ARG A 3 25.33 2.18 -19.04
C ARG A 3 24.24 2.53 -20.07
N THR A 4 24.47 2.13 -21.31
CA THR A 4 23.48 2.13 -22.39
C THR A 4 22.39 1.09 -22.12
N TYR A 5 21.26 1.20 -22.82
CA TYR A 5 20.17 0.23 -22.73
C TYR A 5 20.62 -1.21 -22.99
N ASP A 6 21.40 -1.44 -24.05
CA ASP A 6 21.92 -2.77 -24.39
C ASP A 6 22.88 -3.32 -23.32
N GLU A 7 23.63 -2.46 -22.64
CA GLU A 7 24.48 -2.86 -21.52
C GLU A 7 23.65 -3.20 -20.27
N GLU A 8 22.55 -2.50 -20.03
CA GLU A 8 21.61 -2.80 -18.96
C GLU A 8 20.88 -4.13 -19.20
N LEU A 9 20.46 -4.41 -20.43
CA LEU A 9 19.77 -5.65 -20.82
C LEU A 9 20.60 -6.91 -20.55
N LYS A 10 21.94 -6.83 -20.54
CA LYS A 10 22.82 -7.98 -20.22
C LYS A 10 22.57 -8.56 -18.82
N PHE A 11 21.98 -7.78 -17.92
CA PHE A 11 21.64 -8.20 -16.56
C PHE A 11 20.19 -8.65 -16.40
N ILE A 12 19.36 -8.51 -17.44
CA ILE A 12 17.95 -8.88 -17.40
C ILE A 12 17.79 -10.22 -18.13
N GLU A 13 17.18 -11.20 -17.46
CA GLU A 13 17.04 -12.56 -17.98
C GLU A 13 15.61 -13.05 -17.81
N ARG A 14 14.98 -13.52 -18.88
CA ARG A 14 13.66 -14.15 -18.81
C ARG A 14 13.81 -15.54 -18.17
N ILE A 15 13.09 -15.79 -17.08
CA ILE A 15 13.00 -17.12 -16.45
C ILE A 15 11.87 -17.93 -17.11
N ASN A 16 10.70 -17.31 -17.27
CA ASN A 16 9.54 -17.90 -17.94
C ASN A 16 8.63 -16.79 -18.52
N ASN A 17 7.46 -17.16 -19.04
CA ASN A 17 6.55 -16.22 -19.70
C ASN A 17 6.03 -15.08 -18.82
N HIS A 18 6.11 -15.22 -17.50
CA HIS A 18 5.59 -14.24 -16.55
C HIS A 18 6.65 -13.73 -15.57
N CYS A 19 7.93 -14.05 -15.78
CA CYS A 19 8.95 -13.86 -14.76
C CYS A 19 10.32 -13.52 -15.34
N TRP A 20 10.92 -12.47 -14.80
CA TRP A 20 12.21 -11.94 -15.20
C TRP A 20 13.14 -11.80 -14.00
N ARG A 21 14.40 -12.16 -14.17
CA ARG A 21 15.50 -11.99 -13.21
C ARG A 21 16.25 -10.70 -13.51
N ILE A 22 16.59 -9.96 -12.46
CA ILE A 22 17.58 -8.89 -12.46
C ILE A 22 18.84 -9.41 -11.77
N LYS A 23 19.88 -9.69 -12.57
CA LYS A 23 21.15 -10.25 -12.10
C LYS A 23 21.91 -9.24 -11.24
N LYS A 24 22.69 -9.75 -10.29
CA LYS A 24 23.65 -8.94 -9.52
C LYS A 24 24.57 -8.17 -10.45
N GLY A 25 24.91 -6.94 -10.06
CA GLY A 25 25.68 -6.02 -10.89
C GLY A 25 24.82 -5.13 -11.79
N PHE A 26 23.50 -5.38 -11.92
CA PHE A 26 22.58 -4.39 -12.50
C PHE A 26 22.55 -3.09 -11.68
N VAL A 27 22.80 -3.18 -10.38
CA VAL A 27 23.28 -2.08 -9.54
C VAL A 27 24.54 -2.60 -8.82
N PRO A 28 25.62 -1.80 -8.66
CA PRO A 28 26.93 -2.32 -8.26
C PRO A 28 26.98 -3.10 -6.93
N ASN A 29 26.16 -2.72 -5.95
CA ASN A 29 26.20 -3.22 -4.57
C ASN A 29 25.04 -4.19 -4.22
N MET A 30 24.46 -4.87 -5.21
CA MET A 30 23.38 -5.83 -4.97
C MET A 30 23.82 -7.00 -4.06
N ASN A 31 23.17 -7.14 -2.91
CA ASN A 31 23.37 -8.25 -1.96
C ASN A 31 22.63 -9.52 -2.42
N VAL A 32 21.48 -9.36 -3.08
CA VAL A 32 20.66 -10.44 -3.65
C VAL A 32 20.29 -10.14 -5.10
N GLU A 33 19.67 -11.09 -5.80
CA GLU A 33 19.08 -10.83 -7.12
C GLU A 33 17.72 -10.13 -6.98
N GLY A 34 17.32 -9.42 -8.04
CA GLY A 34 15.95 -8.95 -8.21
C GLY A 34 15.13 -9.92 -9.05
N ILE A 35 13.82 -9.90 -8.89
CA ILE A 35 12.87 -10.60 -9.75
C ILE A 35 11.65 -9.72 -9.95
N PHE A 36 11.03 -9.76 -11.12
CA PHE A 36 9.74 -9.14 -11.35
C PHE A 36 8.82 -10.04 -12.17
N TYR A 37 7.53 -9.97 -11.87
CA TYR A 37 6.51 -10.75 -12.54
C TYR A 37 5.69 -9.85 -13.45
N VAL A 38 5.58 -10.16 -14.73
CA VAL A 38 4.80 -9.38 -15.71
C VAL A 38 4.36 -10.29 -16.85
N ASN A 39 3.17 -10.08 -17.40
CA ASN A 39 2.76 -10.72 -18.65
C ASN A 39 3.38 -9.99 -19.87
N SER A 40 3.13 -10.48 -21.07
CA SER A 40 3.67 -9.91 -22.32
C SER A 40 3.22 -8.46 -22.61
N HIS A 41 2.12 -8.01 -22.00
CA HIS A 41 1.65 -6.63 -22.14
C HIS A 41 2.41 -5.70 -21.19
N LEU A 42 2.44 -6.05 -19.90
CA LEU A 42 3.10 -5.27 -18.85
C LEU A 42 4.62 -5.25 -19.00
N GLU A 43 5.19 -6.32 -19.56
CA GLU A 43 6.60 -6.40 -19.91
C GLU A 43 7.04 -5.21 -20.77
N LYS A 44 6.25 -4.84 -21.80
CA LYS A 44 6.62 -3.74 -22.69
C LYS A 44 6.82 -2.43 -21.92
N LEU A 45 5.92 -2.14 -20.98
CA LEU A 45 5.96 -0.94 -20.15
C LEU A 45 7.25 -0.89 -19.30
N MET A 46 7.64 -2.02 -18.70
CA MET A 46 8.85 -2.09 -17.88
C MET A 46 10.13 -1.83 -18.69
N PHE A 47 10.21 -2.37 -19.91
CA PHE A 47 11.38 -2.23 -20.77
C PHE A 47 11.44 -0.83 -21.42
N GLU A 48 10.29 -0.26 -21.80
CA GLU A 48 10.18 1.13 -22.30
C GLU A 48 10.60 2.15 -21.23
N GLU A 49 10.24 1.92 -19.97
CA GLU A 49 10.67 2.77 -18.84
C GLU A 49 12.19 2.74 -18.66
N LEU A 50 12.79 1.54 -18.70
CA LEU A 50 14.26 1.37 -18.61
C LEU A 50 14.98 2.03 -19.80
N GLU A 51 14.49 1.81 -21.02
CA GLU A 51 15.06 2.41 -22.22
C GLU A 51 15.03 3.94 -22.13
N THR A 52 13.89 4.51 -21.75
CA THR A 52 13.71 5.96 -21.57
C THR A 52 14.74 6.53 -20.59
N ALA A 53 14.92 5.91 -19.43
CA ALA A 53 15.87 6.39 -18.43
C ALA A 53 17.33 6.35 -18.92
N THR A 54 17.71 5.33 -19.70
CA THR A 54 19.08 5.25 -20.25
C THR A 54 19.34 6.28 -21.35
N ARG A 55 18.32 6.62 -22.18
CA ARG A 55 18.45 7.62 -23.25
C ARG A 55 18.70 9.04 -22.73
N PHE A 56 18.02 9.42 -21.65
CA PHE A 56 18.16 10.75 -21.06
C PHE A 56 19.22 10.82 -19.94
N GLY A 57 20.04 9.77 -19.78
CA GLY A 57 21.06 9.72 -18.73
C GLY A 57 20.48 9.86 -17.31
N GLY A 58 19.22 9.48 -17.11
CA GLY A 58 18.49 9.64 -15.85
C GLY A 58 18.05 11.07 -15.51
N ILE A 59 18.12 12.03 -16.45
CA ILE A 59 17.71 13.42 -16.23
C ILE A 59 16.21 13.58 -16.53
N GLY A 60 15.45 14.12 -15.56
CA GLY A 60 14.07 14.59 -15.79
C GLY A 60 12.94 13.58 -15.59
N GLY A 61 13.23 12.36 -15.09
CA GLY A 61 12.23 11.33 -14.81
C GLY A 61 12.49 10.58 -13.51
N PHE A 62 11.51 9.79 -13.06
CA PHE A 62 11.69 8.87 -11.93
C PHE A 62 12.68 7.75 -12.31
N LEU A 63 13.33 7.19 -11.30
CA LEU A 63 14.20 6.04 -11.49
C LEU A 63 13.33 4.82 -11.86
N PRO A 64 13.58 4.10 -12.97
CA PRO A 64 12.73 3.00 -13.42
C PRO A 64 12.48 1.95 -12.35
N GLY A 65 11.32 1.29 -12.38
CA GLY A 65 10.94 0.24 -11.45
C GLY A 65 12.00 -0.87 -11.39
N MET A 66 12.55 -1.29 -12.53
CA MET A 66 13.66 -2.27 -12.56
C MET A 66 14.89 -1.82 -11.76
N LYS A 67 15.23 -0.53 -11.83
CA LYS A 67 16.36 0.04 -11.08
C LYS A 67 16.05 0.16 -9.60
N GLN A 68 14.82 0.50 -9.25
CA GLN A 68 14.37 0.54 -7.86
C GLN A 68 14.39 -0.85 -7.22
N ILE A 69 13.89 -1.89 -7.90
CA ILE A 69 13.97 -3.29 -7.44
C ILE A 69 15.42 -3.68 -7.15
N ALA A 70 16.36 -3.29 -8.04
CA ALA A 70 17.77 -3.59 -7.86
C ALA A 70 18.45 -2.77 -6.76
N ASN A 71 18.06 -1.51 -6.55
CA ASN A 71 18.51 -0.71 -5.40
C ASN A 71 18.07 -1.35 -4.08
N VAL A 72 16.84 -1.85 -4.01
CA VAL A 72 16.32 -2.58 -2.85
C VAL A 72 17.12 -3.87 -2.63
N ALA A 73 17.47 -4.58 -3.71
CA ALA A 73 18.33 -5.75 -3.65
C ALA A 73 19.75 -5.46 -3.11
N ALA A 74 20.15 -4.19 -3.05
CA ALA A 74 21.43 -3.73 -2.51
C ALA A 74 21.36 -3.32 -1.02
N LEU A 75 20.19 -3.38 -0.40
CA LEU A 75 20.03 -2.98 1.00
C LEU A 75 20.62 -4.03 1.97
N PRO A 76 21.29 -3.62 3.06
CA PRO A 76 21.85 -4.54 4.04
C PRO A 76 20.79 -5.40 4.74
N GLY A 77 21.12 -6.67 4.97
CA GLY A 77 20.25 -7.64 5.66
C GLY A 77 19.02 -8.11 4.87
N ILE A 78 18.91 -7.76 3.57
CA ILE A 78 17.85 -8.30 2.70
C ILE A 78 18.00 -9.81 2.52
N VAL A 79 16.89 -10.52 2.59
CA VAL A 79 16.82 -11.99 2.49
C VAL A 79 16.16 -12.41 1.18
N GLY A 80 16.70 -13.45 0.55
CA GLY A 80 16.11 -14.05 -0.65
C GLY A 80 16.30 -13.20 -1.89
N ARG A 81 15.30 -12.38 -2.24
CA ARG A 81 15.25 -11.55 -3.46
C ARG A 81 14.48 -10.26 -3.21
N SER A 82 14.78 -9.23 -3.98
CA SER A 82 13.87 -8.08 -4.15
C SER A 82 12.86 -8.42 -5.23
N VAL A 83 11.56 -8.31 -4.93
CA VAL A 83 10.47 -8.82 -5.79
C VAL A 83 9.57 -7.69 -6.26
N GLY A 84 9.44 -7.47 -7.56
CA GLY A 84 8.39 -6.64 -8.17
C GLY A 84 7.16 -7.46 -8.54
N LEU A 85 6.00 -7.08 -8.02
CA LEU A 85 4.70 -7.66 -8.36
C LEU A 85 4.20 -7.19 -9.74
N PRO A 86 3.14 -7.79 -10.31
CA PRO A 86 2.65 -7.46 -11.65
C PRO A 86 2.27 -6.00 -11.91
N ASP A 87 1.90 -5.28 -10.87
CA ASP A 87 1.55 -3.86 -10.91
C ASP A 87 2.74 -2.94 -10.57
N VAL A 88 3.97 -3.45 -10.60
CA VAL A 88 5.16 -2.70 -10.20
C VAL A 88 5.37 -1.45 -11.08
N HIS A 89 5.65 -0.32 -10.44
CA HIS A 89 5.97 0.94 -11.12
C HIS A 89 6.79 1.86 -10.22
N SER A 90 7.41 2.88 -10.84
CA SER A 90 8.25 3.86 -10.16
C SER A 90 7.60 4.44 -8.89
N GLY A 91 8.29 4.31 -7.76
CA GLY A 91 7.90 4.84 -6.45
C GLY A 91 8.97 5.73 -5.81
N TYR A 92 8.92 5.89 -4.48
CA TYR A 92 9.88 6.68 -3.71
C TYR A 92 10.95 5.78 -3.07
N GLY A 93 12.07 5.62 -3.77
CA GLY A 93 13.16 4.73 -3.35
C GLY A 93 12.87 3.27 -3.69
N PHE A 94 11.84 2.69 -3.07
CA PHE A 94 11.24 1.43 -3.49
C PHE A 94 10.23 1.69 -4.61
N ALA A 95 10.08 0.74 -5.53
CA ALA A 95 8.97 0.76 -6.47
C ALA A 95 7.67 0.39 -5.75
N ILE A 96 6.54 0.96 -6.19
CA ILE A 96 5.23 0.49 -5.75
C ILE A 96 5.06 -0.93 -6.28
N GLY A 97 4.53 -1.86 -5.47
CA GLY A 97 4.49 -3.28 -5.80
C GLY A 97 5.82 -4.01 -5.58
N ASN A 98 6.84 -3.37 -4.98
CA ASN A 98 8.10 -4.03 -4.63
C ASN A 98 8.07 -4.58 -3.20
N MET A 99 8.19 -5.90 -3.05
CA MET A 99 8.38 -6.59 -1.78
C MET A 99 9.86 -6.90 -1.51
N ALA A 100 10.27 -6.73 -0.26
CA ALA A 100 11.56 -7.17 0.26
C ALA A 100 11.42 -7.60 1.72
N ALA A 101 12.13 -8.66 2.10
CA ALA A 101 12.20 -9.14 3.47
C ALA A 101 13.59 -8.88 4.04
N PHE A 102 13.66 -8.48 5.31
CA PHE A 102 14.89 -8.24 6.04
C PHE A 102 14.89 -9.07 7.33
N ASP A 103 16.01 -9.72 7.66
CA ASP A 103 16.09 -10.56 8.86
C ASP A 103 16.19 -9.70 10.12
N TYR A 104 15.16 -9.73 10.97
CA TYR A 104 15.13 -8.98 12.24
C TYR A 104 16.35 -9.28 13.14
N ASN A 105 16.91 -10.50 13.07
CA ASN A 105 18.05 -10.89 13.89
C ASN A 105 19.40 -10.49 13.29
N ASP A 106 19.45 -10.08 12.01
CA ASP A 106 20.67 -9.56 11.41
C ASP A 106 20.89 -8.12 11.90
N PRO A 107 21.98 -7.82 12.64
CA PRO A 107 22.25 -6.46 13.11
C PRO A 107 22.50 -5.46 11.98
N LYS A 108 22.70 -5.93 10.75
CA LYS A 108 22.80 -5.08 9.56
C LYS A 108 21.45 -4.84 8.89
N ALA A 109 20.40 -5.56 9.25
CA ALA A 109 19.08 -5.35 8.67
C ALA A 109 18.55 -3.95 8.96
N ILE A 110 17.75 -3.46 8.02
CA ILE A 110 17.22 -2.10 8.03
C ILE A 110 15.70 -2.12 7.94
N VAL A 111 15.09 -1.03 8.39
CA VAL A 111 13.74 -0.65 8.04
C VAL A 111 13.81 0.63 7.22
N SER A 112 13.07 0.69 6.12
CA SER A 112 13.02 1.87 5.25
C SER A 112 11.58 2.38 5.14
N PRO A 113 11.27 3.61 5.56
CA PRO A 113 9.94 4.20 5.38
C PRO A 113 9.52 4.24 3.91
N GLY A 114 10.48 4.40 2.99
CA GLY A 114 10.21 4.36 1.55
C GLY A 114 9.74 2.99 1.05
N GLY A 115 10.09 1.91 1.76
CA GLY A 115 9.60 0.55 1.47
C GLY A 115 8.22 0.23 2.05
N VAL A 116 7.73 1.05 2.99
CA VAL A 116 6.35 0.97 3.51
C VAL A 116 5.42 1.90 2.72
N GLY A 117 5.91 3.09 2.37
CA GLY A 117 5.13 4.12 1.68
C GLY A 117 4.65 5.23 2.62
N PHE A 118 4.17 6.32 2.02
CA PHE A 118 3.74 7.51 2.78
C PHE A 118 2.38 7.30 3.43
N ASP A 119 1.39 6.75 2.72
CA ASP A 119 0.11 6.42 3.33
C ASP A 119 0.19 5.05 4.02
N ILE A 120 0.77 5.07 5.22
CA ILE A 120 0.99 3.87 6.04
C ILE A 120 -0.36 3.18 6.27
N ASN A 121 -0.41 1.87 6.03
CA ASN A 121 -1.65 1.07 6.13
C ASN A 121 -2.78 1.60 5.22
N CYS A 122 -2.46 2.18 4.06
CA CYS A 122 -3.42 2.24 2.96
C CYS A 122 -3.83 0.82 2.60
N GLY A 123 -5.14 0.54 2.65
CA GLY A 123 -5.64 -0.81 2.59
C GLY A 123 -7.13 -0.85 2.26
N VAL A 124 -7.61 -2.08 2.08
CA VAL A 124 -8.97 -2.35 1.59
C VAL A 124 -9.74 -3.13 2.64
N ARG A 125 -11.00 -2.73 2.86
CA ARG A 125 -12.00 -3.52 3.57
C ARG A 125 -13.13 -3.87 2.59
N LEU A 126 -13.56 -5.13 2.60
CA LEU A 126 -14.72 -5.59 1.85
C LEU A 126 -15.84 -5.98 2.83
N LEU A 127 -16.98 -5.31 2.73
CA LEU A 127 -18.19 -5.64 3.47
C LEU A 127 -19.13 -6.41 2.55
N ARG A 128 -19.51 -7.61 2.94
CA ARG A 128 -20.52 -8.39 2.23
C ARG A 128 -21.91 -8.05 2.73
N THR A 129 -22.92 -8.22 1.88
CA THR A 129 -24.33 -8.11 2.26
C THR A 129 -25.09 -9.36 1.84
N ASN A 130 -26.33 -9.50 2.32
CA ASN A 130 -27.27 -10.50 1.82
C ASN A 130 -28.13 -9.95 0.67
N LEU A 131 -27.84 -8.74 0.19
CA LEU A 131 -28.58 -8.09 -0.89
C LEU A 131 -28.11 -8.61 -2.26
N THR A 132 -29.02 -8.55 -3.20
CA THR A 132 -28.78 -8.81 -4.61
C THR A 132 -28.78 -7.50 -5.41
N GLU A 133 -28.25 -7.54 -6.62
CA GLU A 133 -28.32 -6.42 -7.56
C GLU A 133 -29.75 -5.86 -7.72
N LYS A 134 -30.76 -6.74 -7.73
CA LYS A 134 -32.18 -6.35 -7.89
C LYS A 134 -32.68 -5.49 -6.73
N ASP A 135 -32.13 -5.68 -5.53
CA ASP A 135 -32.52 -4.92 -4.35
C ASP A 135 -31.95 -3.50 -4.38
N VAL A 136 -30.76 -3.34 -4.99
CA VAL A 136 -29.99 -2.09 -4.99
C VAL A 136 -30.23 -1.24 -6.23
N GLN A 137 -30.43 -1.84 -7.40
CA GLN A 137 -30.61 -1.13 -8.67
C GLN A 137 -31.68 -0.03 -8.63
N PRO A 138 -32.88 -0.24 -8.04
CA PRO A 138 -33.91 0.79 -7.97
C PRO A 138 -33.52 2.01 -7.13
N MET A 139 -32.59 1.85 -6.18
CA MET A 139 -32.19 2.89 -5.22
C MET A 139 -30.72 3.33 -5.38
N LYS A 140 -30.05 2.93 -6.47
CA LYS A 140 -28.60 3.13 -6.64
C LYS A 140 -28.15 4.59 -6.44
N GLU A 141 -28.92 5.55 -6.95
CA GLU A 141 -28.61 6.98 -6.84
C GLU A 141 -28.80 7.47 -5.42
N GLN A 142 -29.87 7.03 -4.74
CA GLN A 142 -30.13 7.38 -3.36
C GLN A 142 -29.10 6.78 -2.41
N LEU A 143 -28.66 5.54 -2.65
CA LEU A 143 -27.61 4.89 -1.87
C LEU A 143 -26.26 5.55 -2.09
N ALA A 144 -25.89 5.86 -3.33
CA ALA A 144 -24.66 6.59 -3.64
C ALA A 144 -24.64 7.98 -2.99
N GLN A 145 -25.75 8.72 -3.08
CA GLN A 145 -25.88 10.02 -2.42
C GLN A 145 -25.81 9.89 -0.90
N SER A 146 -26.49 8.89 -0.32
CA SER A 146 -26.45 8.63 1.12
C SER A 146 -25.03 8.30 1.61
N MET A 147 -24.28 7.48 0.87
CA MET A 147 -22.88 7.22 1.18
C MET A 147 -22.04 8.49 1.11
N PHE A 148 -22.23 9.32 0.08
CA PHE A 148 -21.51 10.60 -0.04
C PHE A 148 -21.82 11.56 1.10
N ASP A 149 -23.07 11.62 1.54
CA ASP A 149 -23.51 12.50 2.63
C ASP A 149 -22.95 12.06 4.00
N HIS A 150 -22.77 10.75 4.20
CA HIS A 150 -22.34 10.19 5.50
C HIS A 150 -20.84 9.86 5.57
N ILE A 151 -20.15 9.74 4.43
CA ILE A 151 -18.73 9.41 4.36
C ILE A 151 -17.97 10.60 3.78
N PRO A 152 -17.37 11.46 4.63
CA PRO A 152 -16.65 12.63 4.15
C PRO A 152 -15.50 12.25 3.21
N VAL A 153 -15.50 12.86 2.02
CA VAL A 153 -14.47 12.72 0.98
C VAL A 153 -13.79 14.06 0.72
N GLY A 154 -12.58 14.02 0.17
CA GLY A 154 -11.85 15.21 -0.28
C GLY A 154 -10.67 15.62 0.60
N VAL A 155 -9.78 16.44 0.02
CA VAL A 155 -8.60 16.97 0.68
C VAL A 155 -9.03 18.01 1.72
N GLY A 156 -8.68 17.79 2.99
CA GLY A 156 -8.98 18.73 4.07
C GLY A 156 -10.38 18.58 4.67
N SER A 157 -11.18 17.64 4.16
CA SER A 157 -12.46 17.25 4.78
C SER A 157 -12.24 16.74 6.20
N LYS A 158 -13.22 17.03 7.06
CA LYS A 158 -13.19 16.65 8.47
C LYS A 158 -14.08 15.44 8.72
N GLY A 159 -13.64 14.61 9.64
CA GLY A 159 -14.40 13.48 10.16
C GLY A 159 -15.69 13.90 10.83
N VAL A 160 -16.70 13.04 10.73
CA VAL A 160 -17.96 13.16 11.50
C VAL A 160 -17.82 12.60 12.91
N ILE A 161 -16.76 11.82 13.17
CA ILE A 161 -16.46 11.25 14.49
C ILE A 161 -15.92 12.37 15.39
N PRO A 162 -16.61 12.73 16.49
CA PRO A 162 -16.09 13.70 17.44
C PRO A 162 -14.80 13.16 18.07
N MET A 163 -13.71 13.91 17.93
CA MET A 163 -12.39 13.45 18.36
C MET A 163 -11.57 14.59 18.96
N ASN A 164 -11.03 14.35 20.15
CA ASN A 164 -10.05 15.18 20.82
C ASN A 164 -8.65 14.53 20.80
N ALA A 165 -7.64 15.23 21.31
CA ALA A 165 -6.26 14.74 21.29
C ALA A 165 -6.06 13.42 22.06
N LYS A 166 -6.77 13.21 23.17
CA LYS A 166 -6.72 11.97 23.96
C LYS A 166 -7.33 10.81 23.17
N ASP A 167 -8.48 11.03 22.54
CA ASP A 167 -9.15 9.99 21.76
C ASP A 167 -8.27 9.52 20.60
N LEU A 168 -7.54 10.44 19.94
CA LEU A 168 -6.59 10.08 18.89
C LEU A 168 -5.42 9.24 19.42
N GLU A 169 -4.88 9.58 20.59
CA GLU A 169 -3.79 8.80 21.19
C GLU A 169 -4.24 7.39 21.55
N GLU A 170 -5.43 7.26 22.12
CA GLU A 170 -6.03 5.96 22.42
C GLU A 170 -6.32 5.18 21.13
N ALA A 171 -6.84 5.82 20.09
CA ALA A 171 -7.07 5.18 18.78
C ALA A 171 -5.77 4.68 18.14
N LEU A 172 -4.66 5.42 18.29
CA LEU A 172 -3.34 5.00 17.81
C LEU A 172 -2.81 3.76 18.55
N GLU A 173 -3.08 3.64 19.85
CA GLU A 173 -2.61 2.52 20.68
C GLU A 173 -3.52 1.29 20.60
N MET A 174 -4.82 1.51 20.51
CA MET A 174 -5.85 0.47 20.60
C MET A 174 -6.38 0.02 19.23
N GLY A 175 -6.18 0.78 18.17
CA GLY A 175 -6.69 0.45 16.84
C GLY A 175 -8.20 0.20 16.86
N MET A 176 -8.65 -0.93 16.31
CA MET A 176 -10.07 -1.30 16.31
C MET A 176 -10.67 -1.53 17.70
N ASP A 177 -9.88 -1.83 18.72
CA ASP A 177 -10.42 -1.94 20.10
C ASP A 177 -10.98 -0.59 20.59
N TRP A 178 -10.43 0.54 20.12
CA TRP A 178 -10.99 1.87 20.38
C TRP A 178 -12.33 2.03 19.67
N SER A 179 -12.41 1.68 18.38
CA SER A 179 -13.65 1.75 17.60
C SER A 179 -14.77 0.91 18.23
N LEU A 180 -14.44 -0.28 18.75
CA LEU A 180 -15.39 -1.14 19.45
C LEU A 180 -15.89 -0.49 20.74
N ARG A 181 -14.98 0.05 21.55
CA ARG A 181 -15.33 0.70 22.83
C ARG A 181 -16.23 1.93 22.63
N GLU A 182 -15.98 2.70 21.58
CA GLU A 182 -16.78 3.88 21.24
C GLU A 182 -18.07 3.57 20.46
N GLY A 183 -18.29 2.30 20.08
CA GLY A 183 -19.52 1.85 19.41
C GLY A 183 -19.55 2.02 17.89
N TYR A 184 -18.39 2.17 17.24
CA TYR A 184 -18.27 2.29 15.78
C TYR A 184 -18.06 0.95 15.05
N SER A 185 -17.91 -0.15 15.78
CA SER A 185 -17.74 -1.50 15.22
C SER A 185 -18.39 -2.55 16.10
N TRP A 186 -18.64 -3.72 15.53
CA TRP A 186 -19.07 -4.91 16.29
C TRP A 186 -17.89 -5.72 16.80
N ALA A 187 -18.15 -6.61 17.76
CA ALA A 187 -17.09 -7.43 18.37
C ALA A 187 -16.44 -8.37 17.35
N GLU A 188 -17.22 -8.84 16.37
CA GLU A 188 -16.80 -9.78 15.33
C GLU A 188 -15.98 -9.10 14.21
N ASP A 189 -16.07 -7.76 14.07
CA ASP A 189 -15.39 -7.04 12.99
C ASP A 189 -13.86 -7.20 13.06
N LYS A 190 -13.31 -7.25 14.29
CA LYS A 190 -11.87 -7.41 14.50
C LYS A 190 -11.37 -8.79 14.05
N GLU A 191 -12.21 -9.82 14.12
CA GLU A 191 -11.83 -11.19 13.71
C GLU A 191 -11.63 -11.28 12.18
N HIS A 192 -12.14 -10.29 11.45
CA HIS A 192 -12.07 -10.20 9.99
C HIS A 192 -11.10 -9.10 9.53
N CYS A 193 -10.17 -8.71 10.39
CA CYS A 193 -9.13 -7.73 10.10
C CYS A 193 -7.74 -8.34 10.28
N GLU A 194 -6.84 -7.99 9.36
CA GLU A 194 -5.41 -8.25 9.55
C GLU A 194 -4.94 -7.66 10.88
N GLU A 195 -4.08 -8.39 11.60
CA GLU A 195 -3.63 -8.05 12.96
C GLU A 195 -4.77 -7.79 13.96
N TYR A 196 -5.96 -8.36 13.73
CA TYR A 196 -7.18 -8.04 14.49
C TYR A 196 -7.49 -6.53 14.56
N GLY A 197 -7.02 -5.76 13.56
CA GLY A 197 -7.16 -4.31 13.52
C GLY A 197 -6.29 -3.55 14.53
N ARG A 198 -5.25 -4.18 15.11
CA ARG A 198 -4.37 -3.55 16.09
C ARG A 198 -2.98 -4.20 16.16
N MET A 199 -1.93 -3.39 15.95
CA MET A 199 -0.55 -3.79 16.23
C MET A 199 -0.18 -3.43 17.69
N LEU A 200 0.18 -4.44 18.49
CA LEU A 200 0.39 -4.28 19.94
C LEU A 200 1.58 -3.38 20.33
N GLN A 201 2.54 -3.18 19.41
CA GLN A 201 3.74 -2.39 19.65
C GLN A 201 3.56 -0.90 19.27
N ALA A 202 2.34 -0.48 18.91
CA ALA A 202 2.06 0.92 18.61
C ALA A 202 2.32 1.81 19.83
N ASP A 203 3.13 2.86 19.66
CA ASP A 203 3.47 3.82 20.71
C ASP A 203 3.14 5.25 20.24
N PRO A 204 2.03 5.84 20.74
CA PRO A 204 1.62 7.20 20.38
C PRO A 204 2.65 8.28 20.73
N THR A 205 3.61 8.01 21.63
CA THR A 205 4.67 8.96 21.99
C THR A 205 5.72 9.12 20.88
N LYS A 206 5.83 8.14 19.97
CA LYS A 206 6.71 8.22 18.78
C LYS A 206 6.10 9.02 17.63
N VAL A 207 4.80 9.31 17.70
CA VAL A 207 4.09 10.08 16.67
C VAL A 207 4.23 11.58 16.97
N SER A 208 4.77 12.33 16.02
CA SER A 208 5.02 13.77 16.21
C SER A 208 3.72 14.55 16.42
N GLN A 209 3.81 15.67 17.16
CA GLN A 209 2.67 16.58 17.35
C GLN A 209 2.14 17.12 16.01
N ARG A 210 3.01 17.28 15.02
CA ARG A 210 2.62 17.68 13.66
C ARG A 210 1.77 16.60 12.98
N ALA A 211 2.16 15.33 13.09
CA ALA A 211 1.40 14.21 12.55
C ALA A 211 0.02 14.09 13.22
N LYS A 212 -0.01 14.17 14.56
CA LYS A 212 -1.26 14.18 15.34
C LYS A 212 -2.18 15.33 14.93
N LYS A 213 -1.65 16.55 14.83
CA LYS A 213 -2.42 17.74 14.40
C LYS A 213 -3.01 17.59 12.98
N ARG A 214 -2.30 16.92 12.07
CA ARG A 214 -2.79 16.64 10.71
C ARG A 214 -3.85 15.55 10.68
N GLY A 215 -3.67 14.48 11.47
CA GLY A 215 -4.57 13.33 11.52
C GLY A 215 -5.85 13.56 12.30
N LEU A 216 -5.79 14.33 13.39
CA LEU A 216 -6.89 14.57 14.32
C LEU A 216 -8.22 14.93 13.63
N PRO A 217 -8.27 15.90 12.69
CA PRO A 217 -9.53 16.23 12.04
C PRO A 217 -9.98 15.22 10.98
N GLN A 218 -9.18 14.21 10.62
CA GLN A 218 -9.38 13.38 9.42
C GLN A 218 -9.87 11.96 9.71
N LEU A 219 -9.97 11.55 10.98
CA LEU A 219 -10.49 10.21 11.31
C LEU A 219 -11.94 10.06 10.83
N GLY A 220 -12.27 8.93 10.20
CA GLY A 220 -13.60 8.71 9.63
C GLY A 220 -13.83 9.49 8.33
N THR A 221 -12.77 9.75 7.55
CA THR A 221 -12.86 10.30 6.19
C THR A 221 -12.16 9.35 5.21
N LEU A 222 -12.64 9.29 3.96
CA LEU A 222 -11.98 8.52 2.90
C LEU A 222 -10.69 9.19 2.44
N GLY A 223 -10.79 10.48 2.15
CA GLY A 223 -9.70 11.24 1.55
C GLY A 223 -9.81 11.51 0.07
N ALA A 224 -8.67 11.43 -0.61
CA ALA A 224 -8.49 11.76 -2.01
C ALA A 224 -7.46 10.81 -2.64
N GLY A 225 -7.14 10.99 -3.92
CA GLY A 225 -6.26 10.08 -4.65
C GLY A 225 -7.03 8.86 -5.14
N ASN A 226 -6.48 7.68 -4.91
CA ASN A 226 -7.11 6.39 -5.27
C ASN A 226 -8.06 5.86 -4.19
N HIS A 227 -8.43 6.66 -3.20
CA HIS A 227 -9.34 6.26 -2.11
C HIS A 227 -10.80 6.38 -2.53
N TYR A 228 -11.62 5.40 -2.17
CA TYR A 228 -13.03 5.30 -2.56
C TYR A 228 -13.83 4.43 -1.57
N ALA A 229 -15.15 4.58 -1.63
CA ALA A 229 -16.09 3.57 -1.14
C ALA A 229 -17.06 3.25 -2.28
N GLU A 230 -17.12 1.98 -2.67
CA GLU A 230 -17.85 1.53 -3.86
C GLU A 230 -18.84 0.43 -3.50
N ILE A 231 -20.06 0.52 -4.01
CA ILE A 231 -21.02 -0.58 -4.03
C ILE A 231 -20.73 -1.42 -5.27
N GLN A 232 -20.43 -2.69 -5.07
CA GLN A 232 -19.99 -3.61 -6.11
C GLN A 232 -20.91 -4.82 -6.19
N ILE A 233 -21.01 -5.41 -7.38
CA ILE A 233 -21.77 -6.64 -7.64
C ILE A 233 -20.79 -7.77 -7.97
N VAL A 234 -20.98 -8.92 -7.33
CA VAL A 234 -20.22 -10.13 -7.64
C VAL A 234 -20.66 -10.67 -9.00
N ASP A 235 -19.94 -10.31 -10.06
CA ASP A 235 -20.27 -10.74 -11.43
C ASP A 235 -19.84 -12.20 -11.73
N GLU A 236 -18.71 -12.62 -11.15
CA GLU A 236 -18.14 -13.95 -11.36
C GLU A 236 -17.53 -14.56 -10.09
N ILE A 237 -17.66 -15.89 -9.98
CA ILE A 237 -17.08 -16.70 -8.91
C ILE A 237 -16.23 -17.78 -9.56
N TYR A 238 -14.91 -17.66 -9.42
CA TYR A 238 -13.93 -18.58 -9.99
C TYR A 238 -13.70 -19.82 -9.11
N ASP A 239 -13.66 -19.63 -7.79
CA ASP A 239 -13.56 -20.70 -6.80
C ASP A 239 -14.75 -20.61 -5.84
N ARG A 240 -15.71 -21.52 -6.00
CA ARG A 240 -16.93 -21.55 -5.16
C ARG A 240 -16.65 -21.90 -3.72
N PHE A 241 -15.66 -22.74 -3.45
CA PHE A 241 -15.35 -23.15 -2.08
C PHE A 241 -14.71 -22.00 -1.30
N ALA A 242 -13.70 -21.36 -1.88
CA ALA A 242 -13.06 -20.19 -1.28
C ALA A 242 -14.06 -19.03 -1.12
N ALA A 243 -14.86 -18.75 -2.14
CA ALA A 243 -15.88 -17.70 -2.09
C ALA A 243 -16.90 -17.94 -0.97
N GLY A 244 -17.43 -19.16 -0.84
CA GLY A 244 -18.36 -19.50 0.25
C GLY A 244 -17.72 -19.37 1.64
N LYS A 245 -16.42 -19.64 1.79
CA LYS A 245 -15.69 -19.37 3.05
C LYS A 245 -15.57 -17.88 3.38
N MET A 246 -15.58 -17.02 2.36
CA MET A 246 -15.61 -15.56 2.51
C MET A 246 -17.03 -14.99 2.61
N GLY A 247 -18.08 -15.84 2.57
CA GLY A 247 -19.48 -15.42 2.57
C GLY A 247 -19.93 -14.76 1.26
N ILE A 248 -19.23 -15.07 0.16
CA ILE A 248 -19.62 -14.71 -1.21
C ILE A 248 -20.24 -15.96 -1.85
N ASP A 249 -21.56 -16.06 -1.77
CA ASP A 249 -22.27 -17.31 -2.01
C ASP A 249 -22.82 -17.42 -3.45
N PHE A 250 -23.11 -16.29 -4.09
CA PHE A 250 -23.75 -16.26 -5.42
C PHE A 250 -23.36 -15.06 -6.27
N LYS A 251 -23.45 -15.23 -7.59
CA LYS A 251 -23.35 -14.12 -8.56
C LYS A 251 -24.54 -13.18 -8.37
N GLY A 252 -24.29 -11.87 -8.46
CA GLY A 252 -25.27 -10.83 -8.20
C GLY A 252 -25.33 -10.39 -6.74
N GLN A 253 -24.54 -10.99 -5.83
CA GLN A 253 -24.44 -10.54 -4.44
C GLN A 253 -23.80 -9.15 -4.38
N VAL A 254 -24.35 -8.28 -3.53
CA VAL A 254 -23.86 -6.92 -3.32
C VAL A 254 -22.79 -6.91 -2.24
N CYS A 255 -21.70 -6.22 -2.49
CA CYS A 255 -20.65 -5.92 -1.52
C CYS A 255 -20.34 -4.42 -1.52
N VAL A 256 -19.69 -3.94 -0.45
CA VAL A 256 -19.17 -2.58 -0.35
C VAL A 256 -17.67 -2.66 -0.10
N MET A 257 -16.88 -2.11 -1.03
CA MET A 257 -15.43 -2.04 -0.91
C MET A 257 -15.03 -0.64 -0.44
N ILE A 258 -14.22 -0.57 0.60
CA ILE A 258 -13.71 0.67 1.17
C ILE A 258 -12.19 0.64 1.03
N HIS A 259 -11.64 1.60 0.30
CA HIS A 259 -10.20 1.77 0.11
C HIS A 259 -9.77 3.13 0.69
N CYS A 260 -8.99 3.09 1.76
CA CYS A 260 -8.45 4.28 2.40
C CYS A 260 -7.20 3.93 3.23
N GLY A 261 -6.63 4.91 3.93
CA GLY A 261 -5.43 4.71 4.74
C GLY A 261 -5.36 5.63 5.95
N SER A 262 -4.15 5.78 6.49
CA SER A 262 -3.83 6.61 7.66
C SER A 262 -4.00 8.12 7.47
N ARG A 263 -4.40 8.56 6.27
CA ARG A 263 -4.64 9.97 5.93
C ARG A 263 -3.36 10.79 6.09
N GLY A 264 -3.50 12.07 6.46
CA GLY A 264 -2.37 12.97 6.67
C GLY A 264 -1.46 12.57 7.85
N LEU A 265 -1.91 11.66 8.73
CA LEU A 265 -1.13 11.21 9.89
C LEU A 265 0.04 10.35 9.43
N GLY A 266 -0.21 9.23 8.74
CA GLY A 266 0.87 8.34 8.32
C GLY A 266 1.80 9.00 7.31
N HIS A 267 1.29 9.84 6.41
CA HIS A 267 2.14 10.63 5.51
C HIS A 267 3.14 11.49 6.30
N GLN A 268 2.70 12.14 7.38
CA GLN A 268 3.59 12.93 8.21
C GLN A 268 4.58 12.06 8.99
N VAL A 269 4.14 10.91 9.51
CA VAL A 269 5.03 9.93 10.18
C VAL A 269 6.14 9.46 9.23
N ALA A 270 5.79 9.07 8.00
CA ALA A 270 6.77 8.67 6.99
C ALA A 270 7.75 9.82 6.66
N THR A 271 7.24 11.04 6.50
CA THR A 271 8.08 12.23 6.26
C THR A 271 9.05 12.48 7.41
N ASP A 272 8.56 12.42 8.65
CA ASP A 272 9.37 12.66 9.85
C ASP A 272 10.45 11.59 10.01
N ALA A 273 10.11 10.32 9.74
CA ALA A 273 11.04 9.20 9.76
C ALA A 273 12.14 9.32 8.69
N LEU A 274 11.79 9.69 7.46
CA LEU A 274 12.76 9.92 6.38
C LEU A 274 13.74 11.04 6.74
N VAL A 275 13.25 12.17 7.23
CA VAL A 275 14.10 13.30 7.67
C VAL A 275 15.02 12.89 8.82
N ALA A 276 14.54 12.08 9.76
CA ALA A 276 15.35 11.56 10.86
C ALA A 276 16.46 10.63 10.36
N MET A 277 16.14 9.72 9.42
CA MET A 277 17.10 8.81 8.82
C MET A 277 18.17 9.54 7.99
N GLU A 278 17.78 10.50 7.15
CA GLU A 278 18.74 11.31 6.39
C GLU A 278 19.74 12.04 7.30
N LYS A 279 19.29 12.54 8.45
CA LYS A 279 20.16 13.17 9.45
C LYS A 279 21.08 12.15 10.12
N ALA A 280 20.60 10.95 10.41
CA ALA A 280 21.39 9.89 11.03
C ALA A 280 22.48 9.36 10.07
N MET A 281 22.18 9.27 8.76
CA MET A 281 23.11 8.80 7.73
C MET A 281 24.20 9.80 7.34
N LYS A 282 24.03 11.09 7.67
CA LYS A 282 25.06 12.13 7.44
C LYS A 282 26.16 12.14 8.52
N ARG A 283 26.00 11.34 9.57
CA ARG A 283 26.99 11.17 10.65
C ARG A 283 27.92 10.02 10.32
#